data_AF-A0A3M6TNE8-F1
#
_entry.id   AF-A0A3M6TNE8-F1
#
_cell.length_a   1.000
_cell.length_b   1.000
_cell.length_c   1.000
_cell.angle_alpha   90.00
_cell.angle_beta   90.00
_cell.angle_gamma   90.00
#
_symmetry.space_group_name_H-M   'P 1'
#
loop_
_entity.id
_entity.type
_entity.pdbx_description
1 polymer ?
#
loop_
_entity_poly.entity_id
_entity_poly.type
_entity_poly.pdbx_seq_one_letter_code
_entity_poly.pdbx_strand_id
1 'polypeptide(L)'
;MNQLQSLLHDSLIATGHVQHCAIIRRKDTSLRASTVGFSPSLDNIHALVHSFTNSAHARKEGLKFQDTIYECVRADRFSVYAKHENNGIILVRTATLLLVGTYTPEMSPSICVEAVEKLGSVVTGADVVVGVGLVEVELGMGVVVVDGSILVVVLGMHSYNWDLFLETP
;
A
#
# COMPACT_ATOMS: atom_id res chain seq x y z
N MET A 1 -2.81 -11.33 -15.56
CA MET A 1 -1.77 -10.76 -14.69
C MET A 1 -2.46 -9.92 -13.62
N ASN A 2 -2.05 -10.06 -12.36
CA ASN A 2 -2.63 -9.31 -11.24
C ASN A 2 -2.26 -7.82 -11.39
N GLN A 3 -3.25 -6.91 -11.47
CA GLN A 3 -3.00 -5.47 -11.68
C GLN A 3 -2.10 -4.87 -10.60
N LEU A 4 -2.20 -5.34 -9.35
CA LEU A 4 -1.34 -4.90 -8.25
C LEU A 4 0.12 -5.33 -8.45
N GLN A 5 0.33 -6.46 -9.12
CA GLN A 5 1.67 -6.96 -9.44
C GLN A 5 2.37 -6.06 -10.45
N SER A 6 1.67 -5.65 -11.50
CA SER A 6 2.19 -4.70 -12.50
C SER A 6 2.46 -3.35 -11.86
N LEU A 7 1.53 -2.83 -11.06
CA LEU A 7 1.69 -1.55 -10.36
C LEU A 7 2.91 -1.55 -9.42
N LEU A 8 3.13 -2.63 -8.65
CA LEU A 8 4.33 -2.77 -7.81
C LEU A 8 5.61 -2.74 -8.62
N HIS A 9 5.62 -3.46 -9.75
CA HIS A 9 6.79 -3.54 -10.60
C HIS A 9 7.13 -2.17 -11.19
N ASP A 10 6.15 -1.52 -11.83
CA ASP A 10 6.33 -0.25 -12.53
C ASP A 10 6.63 0.91 -11.57
N SER A 11 6.06 0.88 -10.36
CA SER A 11 6.22 1.99 -9.40
C SER A 11 7.43 1.84 -8.49
N LEU A 12 7.83 0.61 -8.15
CA LEU A 12 8.91 0.35 -7.18
C LEU A 12 10.12 -0.31 -7.83
N ILE A 13 9.95 -1.48 -8.45
CA ILE A 13 11.10 -2.24 -8.98
C ILE A 13 11.77 -1.51 -10.14
N ALA A 14 10.99 -0.89 -11.03
CA ALA A 14 11.52 -0.11 -12.15
C ALA A 14 12.35 1.11 -11.73
N THR A 15 12.30 1.52 -10.46
CA THR A 15 13.16 2.60 -9.94
C THR A 15 14.63 2.20 -9.81
N GLY A 16 14.94 0.90 -9.77
CA GLY A 16 16.29 0.39 -9.51
C GLY A 16 16.77 0.56 -8.07
N HIS A 17 15.93 1.10 -7.18
CA HIS A 17 16.27 1.39 -5.78
C HIS A 17 15.39 0.65 -4.76
N VAL A 18 14.64 -0.36 -5.21
CA VAL A 18 13.85 -1.27 -4.37
C VAL A 18 14.23 -2.70 -4.73
N GLN A 19 14.68 -3.47 -3.75
CA GLN A 19 15.08 -4.87 -3.94
C GLN A 19 13.87 -5.79 -3.96
N HIS A 20 13.07 -5.74 -2.90
CA HIS A 20 11.84 -6.50 -2.78
C HIS A 20 10.72 -5.61 -2.26
N CYS A 21 9.52 -5.85 -2.80
CA CYS A 21 8.33 -5.17 -2.35
C CYS A 21 7.10 -6.09 -2.28
N ALA A 22 6.14 -5.70 -1.45
CA ALA A 22 4.87 -6.40 -1.30
C ALA A 22 3.72 -5.44 -0.95
N ILE A 23 2.51 -5.85 -1.32
CA ILE A 23 1.25 -5.25 -0.88
C ILE A 23 0.51 -6.30 -0.06
N ILE A 24 0.16 -5.93 1.17
CA ILE A 24 -0.56 -6.76 2.13
C ILE A 24 -1.90 -6.09 2.41
N ARG A 25 -3.00 -6.84 2.38
CA ARG A 25 -4.30 -6.35 2.84
C ARG A 25 -4.34 -6.45 4.37
N ARG A 26 -4.67 -5.34 5.03
CA ARG A 26 -4.65 -5.23 6.50
C ARG A 26 -5.79 -5.95 7.19
N LYS A 27 -6.96 -6.06 6.55
CA LYS A 27 -8.17 -6.67 7.14
C LYS A 27 -7.99 -8.16 7.46
N ASP A 28 -7.35 -8.89 6.55
CA ASP A 28 -7.19 -10.35 6.60
C ASP A 28 -5.71 -10.77 6.61
N THR A 29 -4.78 -9.82 6.69
CA THR A 29 -3.32 -10.05 6.65
C THR A 29 -2.87 -10.89 5.45
N SER A 30 -3.59 -10.79 4.33
CA SER A 30 -3.28 -11.54 3.12
C SER A 30 -2.31 -10.81 2.19
N LEU A 31 -1.36 -11.56 1.63
CA LEU A 31 -0.46 -11.06 0.59
C LEU A 31 -1.22 -10.89 -0.73
N ARG A 32 -1.23 -9.69 -1.29
CA ARG A 32 -2.00 -9.35 -2.52
C ARG A 32 -1.13 -9.27 -3.75
N ALA A 33 0.11 -8.83 -3.59
CA ALA A 33 1.12 -8.83 -4.63
C ALA A 33 2.50 -8.75 -3.98
N SER A 34 3.52 -9.31 -4.62
CA SER A 34 4.91 -9.24 -4.15
C SER A 34 5.90 -9.50 -5.26
N THR A 35 7.12 -8.98 -5.12
CA THR A 35 8.20 -9.29 -6.05
C THR A 35 8.51 -10.79 -6.08
N VAL A 36 8.99 -11.29 -7.22
CA VAL A 36 9.41 -12.69 -7.35
C VAL A 36 10.46 -13.02 -6.28
N GLY A 37 10.26 -14.15 -5.59
CA GLY A 37 11.14 -14.59 -4.50
C GLY A 37 10.90 -13.89 -3.15
N PHE A 38 9.99 -12.91 -3.09
CA PHE A 38 9.62 -12.24 -1.84
C PHE A 38 8.25 -12.73 -1.34
N SER A 39 8.27 -13.68 -0.41
CA SER A 39 7.07 -14.22 0.23
C SER A 39 7.24 -14.23 1.75
N PRO A 40 6.91 -13.13 2.43
CA PRO A 40 6.92 -13.07 3.89
C PRO A 40 5.99 -14.13 4.49
N SER A 41 6.45 -14.82 5.54
CA SER A 41 5.58 -15.72 6.32
C SER A 41 4.45 -14.92 7.01
N LEU A 42 3.39 -15.62 7.41
CA LEU A 42 2.26 -15.00 8.10
C LEU A 42 2.70 -14.28 9.40
N ASP A 43 3.62 -14.89 10.16
CA ASP A 43 4.18 -14.28 11.38
C ASP A 43 4.92 -12.96 11.07
N ASN A 44 5.69 -12.94 9.98
CA ASN A 44 6.34 -11.71 9.53
C ASN A 44 5.30 -10.65 9.16
N ILE A 45 4.26 -11.02 8.41
CA ILE A 45 3.17 -10.09 8.05
C ILE A 45 2.51 -9.52 9.31
N HIS A 46 2.22 -10.35 10.31
CA HIS A 46 1.64 -9.90 11.58
C HIS A 46 2.59 -8.94 12.31
N ALA A 47 3.88 -9.22 12.35
CA ALA A 47 4.87 -8.32 12.95
C ALA A 47 4.90 -6.95 12.26
N LEU A 48 4.89 -6.94 10.91
CA LEU A 48 4.84 -5.70 10.14
C LEU A 48 3.57 -4.89 10.43
N VAL A 49 2.40 -5.54 10.47
CA VAL A 49 1.12 -4.86 10.78
C VAL A 49 1.10 -4.36 12.23
N HIS A 50 1.62 -5.15 13.18
CA HIS A 50 1.63 -4.79 14.60
C HIS A 50 2.55 -3.60 14.91
N SER A 51 3.59 -3.37 14.10
CA SER A 51 4.50 -2.23 14.26
C SER A 51 3.79 -0.87 14.27
N PHE A 52 2.65 -0.75 13.58
CA PHE A 52 1.83 0.47 13.55
C PHE A 52 0.88 0.61 14.74
N THR A 53 0.53 -0.49 15.39
CA THR A 53 -0.33 -0.49 16.59
C THR A 53 0.50 -0.15 17.83
N ASN A 54 1.76 -0.60 17.86
CA ASN A 54 2.68 -0.38 18.98
C ASN A 54 3.97 0.34 18.52
N SER A 55 3.81 1.54 17.98
CA SER A 55 4.93 2.33 17.45
C SER A 55 5.95 2.72 18.52
N ALA A 56 5.53 2.93 19.77
CA ALA A 56 6.45 3.17 20.90
C ALA A 56 7.39 1.97 21.14
N HIS A 57 6.87 0.75 21.10
CA HIS A 57 7.68 -0.46 21.21
C HIS A 57 8.59 -0.63 19.98
N ALA A 58 8.07 -0.41 18.77
CA ALA A 58 8.89 -0.50 17.55
C ALA A 58 10.08 0.47 17.58
N ARG A 59 9.91 1.68 18.13
CA ARG A 59 11.02 2.64 18.31
C ARG A 59 12.10 2.15 19.28
N LYS A 60 11.72 1.38 20.31
CA LYS A 60 12.62 0.94 21.37
C LYS A 60 13.33 -0.37 21.02
N GLU A 61 12.56 -1.36 20.56
CA GLU A 61 13.04 -2.73 20.34
C GLU A 61 13.34 -3.03 18.86
N GLY A 62 13.00 -2.10 17.96
CA GLY A 62 13.14 -2.28 16.51
C GLY A 62 11.99 -3.06 15.87
N LEU A 63 12.16 -3.35 14.58
CA LEU A 63 11.22 -4.12 13.77
C LEU A 63 11.83 -5.50 13.48
N LYS A 64 11.16 -6.57 13.92
CA LYS A 64 11.54 -7.93 13.58
C LYS A 64 10.96 -8.35 12.22
N PHE A 65 11.80 -8.77 11.30
CA PHE A 65 11.41 -9.28 9.99
C PHE A 65 12.45 -10.31 9.49
N GLN A 66 11.99 -11.49 9.07
CA GLN A 66 12.84 -12.59 8.55
C GLN A 66 14.05 -12.88 9.45
N ASP A 67 13.77 -13.12 10.73
CA ASP A 67 14.78 -13.41 11.77
C ASP A 67 15.84 -12.32 12.00
N THR A 68 15.64 -11.14 11.42
CA THR A 68 16.50 -9.96 11.58
C THR A 68 15.77 -8.88 12.36
N ILE A 69 16.49 -8.20 13.27
CA ILE A 69 15.97 -7.03 13.97
C ILE A 69 16.51 -5.77 13.28
N TYR A 70 15.62 -4.99 12.71
CA TYR A 70 15.91 -3.70 12.10
C TYR A 70 15.76 -2.60 13.15
N GLU A 71 16.78 -1.77 13.29
CA GLU A 71 16.76 -0.55 14.09
C GLU A 71 15.72 0.42 13.51
N CYS A 72 14.77 0.86 14.34
CA CYS A 72 13.75 1.80 13.91
C CYS A 72 14.34 3.21 13.72
N VAL A 73 14.23 3.74 12.50
CA VAL A 73 14.62 5.12 12.15
C VAL A 73 13.43 6.06 12.31
N ARG A 74 12.24 5.60 11.92
CA ARG A 74 10.98 6.33 12.03
C ARG A 74 9.86 5.36 12.33
N ALA A 75 8.95 5.73 13.21
CA ALA A 75 7.68 5.04 13.36
C ALA A 75 6.62 6.05 13.73
N ASP A 76 5.58 6.16 12.91
CA ASP A 76 4.40 6.97 13.17
C ASP A 76 3.13 6.21 12.79
N ARG A 77 2.01 6.92 12.62
CA ARG A 77 0.72 6.32 12.31
C ARG A 77 0.65 5.71 10.91
N PHE A 78 1.37 6.30 9.96
CA PHE A 78 1.29 6.00 8.53
C PHE A 78 2.54 5.33 8.00
N SER A 79 3.70 5.60 8.59
CA SER A 79 4.96 5.12 8.08
C SER A 79 5.88 4.57 9.18
N VAL A 80 6.52 3.45 8.90
CA VAL A 80 7.57 2.86 9.72
C VAL A 80 8.78 2.58 8.84
N TYR A 81 9.93 3.15 9.18
CA TYR A 81 11.21 2.94 8.50
C TYR A 81 12.17 2.30 9.48
N ALA A 82 12.81 1.22 9.06
CA ALA A 82 13.80 0.55 9.88
C ALA A 82 14.99 0.11 9.01
N LYS A 83 16.18 0.04 9.61
CA LYS A 83 17.42 -0.34 8.93
C LYS A 83 18.14 -1.44 9.69
N HIS A 84 18.87 -2.29 8.98
CA HIS A 84 19.78 -3.25 9.57
C HIS A 84 21.09 -3.17 8.79
N GLU A 85 22.13 -2.68 9.46
CA GLU A 85 23.39 -2.29 8.82
C GLU A 85 23.13 -1.32 7.66
N ASN A 86 23.44 -1.73 6.43
CA ASN A 86 23.26 -0.95 5.21
C ASN A 86 22.00 -1.37 4.41
N ASN A 87 21.20 -2.30 4.93
CA ASN A 87 19.90 -2.68 4.37
C ASN A 87 18.77 -1.93 5.09
N GLY A 88 17.61 -1.83 4.46
CA GLY A 88 16.45 -1.29 5.15
C GLY A 88 15.11 -1.77 4.63
N ILE A 89 14.10 -1.49 5.43
CA ILE A 89 12.71 -1.83 5.21
C ILE A 89 11.85 -0.60 5.48
N ILE A 90 11.02 -0.28 4.51
CA ILE A 90 10.09 0.84 4.49
C ILE A 90 8.68 0.25 4.47
N LEU A 91 7.89 0.65 5.46
CA LEU A 91 6.48 0.27 5.59
C LEU A 91 5.62 1.52 5.47
N VAL A 92 4.64 1.48 4.58
CA VAL A 92 3.63 2.55 4.42
C VAL A 92 2.24 1.94 4.56
N ARG A 93 1.50 2.45 5.54
CA ARG A 93 0.16 2.01 5.90
C ARG A 93 -0.88 2.94 5.29
N THR A 94 -1.83 2.35 4.56
CA THR A 94 -3.05 3.02 4.09
C THR A 94 -4.26 2.61 4.92
N ALA A 95 -5.46 3.03 4.52
CA ALA A 95 -6.71 2.60 5.14
C ALA A 95 -6.87 1.08 5.10
N THR A 96 -6.65 0.45 3.93
CA THR A 96 -6.92 -0.98 3.71
C THR A 96 -5.66 -1.82 3.44
N LEU A 97 -4.56 -1.19 3.01
CA LEU A 97 -3.34 -1.85 2.57
C LEU A 97 -2.13 -1.48 3.44
N LEU A 98 -1.13 -2.34 3.39
CA LEU A 98 0.21 -2.13 3.91
C LEU A 98 1.18 -2.41 2.78
N LEU A 99 1.99 -1.41 2.44
CA LEU A 99 3.06 -1.51 1.47
C LEU A 99 4.36 -1.80 2.20
N VAL A 100 5.15 -2.69 1.62
CA VAL A 100 6.47 -3.08 2.10
C VAL A 100 7.45 -2.85 0.96
N GLY A 101 8.52 -2.13 1.22
CA GLY A 101 9.67 -1.98 0.32
C GLY A 101 10.96 -2.23 1.08
N THR A 102 11.92 -2.89 0.44
CA THR A 102 13.26 -3.14 1.00
C THR A 102 14.32 -2.62 0.05
N TYR A 103 15.49 -2.28 0.58
CA TYR A 103 16.63 -1.82 -0.21
C TYR A 103 17.93 -2.40 0.35
N THR A 104 18.94 -2.50 -0.53
CA THR A 104 20.30 -2.97 -0.23
C THR A 104 21.29 -1.80 -0.21
N PRO A 105 22.57 -2.02 0.16
CA PRO A 105 23.58 -0.96 0.27
C PRO A 105 23.88 -0.26 -1.07
N GLU A 106 23.62 -0.93 -2.19
CA GLU A 106 23.84 -0.40 -3.54
C GLU A 106 22.71 0.52 -4.01
N MET A 107 21.61 0.57 -3.25
CA MET A 107 20.42 1.36 -3.56
C MET A 107 20.37 2.65 -2.74
N SER A 108 19.61 3.63 -3.23
CA SER A 108 19.41 4.89 -2.51
C SER A 108 18.23 4.77 -1.54
N PRO A 109 18.44 4.85 -0.21
CA PRO A 109 17.35 4.77 0.76
C PRO A 109 16.31 5.86 0.54
N SER A 110 16.74 7.07 0.16
CA SER A 110 15.86 8.20 -0.09
C SER A 110 14.90 7.95 -1.25
N ILE A 111 15.38 7.33 -2.33
CA ILE A 111 14.55 7.00 -3.50
C ILE A 111 13.59 5.86 -3.15
N CYS A 112 14.03 4.86 -2.38
CA CYS A 112 13.16 3.80 -1.89
C CYS A 112 12.01 4.35 -1.05
N VAL A 113 12.32 5.22 -0.08
CA VAL A 113 11.32 5.91 0.77
C VAL A 113 10.33 6.68 -0.10
N GLU A 114 10.84 7.52 -1.00
CA GLU A 114 10.00 8.36 -1.86
C GLU A 114 9.07 7.52 -2.75
N ALA A 115 9.58 6.45 -3.36
CA ALA A 115 8.79 5.58 -4.23
C ALA A 115 7.67 4.86 -3.47
N VAL A 116 7.97 4.30 -2.28
CA VAL A 116 6.98 3.57 -1.47
C VAL A 116 5.92 4.52 -0.92
N GLU A 117 6.30 5.71 -0.45
CA GLU A 117 5.38 6.75 0.02
C GLU A 117 4.47 7.27 -1.11
N LYS A 118 5.03 7.56 -2.29
CA LYS A 118 4.24 7.96 -3.46
C LYS A 118 3.24 6.89 -3.86
N LEU A 119 3.66 5.62 -3.94
CA LEU A 119 2.76 4.53 -4.25
C LEU A 119 1.66 4.39 -3.18
N GLY A 120 2.01 4.52 -1.89
CA GLY A 120 1.07 4.51 -0.77
C GLY A 120 0.02 5.61 -0.89
N SER A 121 0.41 6.82 -1.30
CA SER A 121 -0.52 7.92 -1.57
C SER A 121 -1.45 7.61 -2.75
N VAL A 122 -0.93 7.06 -3.85
CA VAL A 122 -1.72 6.67 -5.03
C VAL A 122 -2.76 5.61 -4.68
N VAL A 123 -2.36 4.54 -3.99
CA VAL A 123 -3.30 3.48 -3.60
C VAL A 123 -4.24 3.93 -2.48
N THR A 124 -3.87 4.91 -1.65
CA THR A 124 -4.79 5.51 -0.68
C THR A 124 -5.83 6.38 -1.39
N GLY A 125 -5.42 7.16 -2.40
CA GLY A 125 -6.35 7.89 -3.25
C GLY A 125 -7.36 6.95 -3.93
N ALA A 126 -6.90 5.77 -4.36
CA ALA A 126 -7.79 4.71 -4.84
C ALA A 126 -8.62 4.05 -3.71
N ASP A 127 -8.08 3.87 -2.50
CA ASP A 127 -8.78 3.32 -1.32
C ASP A 127 -9.91 4.25 -0.83
N VAL A 128 -9.76 5.57 -0.95
CA VAL A 128 -10.81 6.56 -0.60
C VAL A 128 -12.05 6.38 -1.48
N VAL A 129 -11.91 5.75 -2.65
CA VAL A 129 -13.02 5.39 -3.55
C VAL A 129 -13.72 4.08 -3.14
N VAL A 130 -13.28 3.43 -2.06
CA VAL A 130 -13.80 2.13 -1.60
C VAL A 130 -14.68 2.25 -0.34
N GLY A 131 -15.08 3.46 0.04
CA GLY A 131 -16.12 3.70 1.04
C GLY A 131 -17.34 4.31 0.38
N VAL A 132 -18.54 3.81 0.68
CA VAL A 132 -19.80 4.47 0.31
C VAL A 132 -19.74 5.92 0.83
N GLY A 133 -19.52 6.84 -0.09
CA GLY A 133 -19.34 8.25 0.22
C GLY A 133 -19.50 8.99 -1.09
N LEU A 134 -20.56 9.80 -1.18
CA LEU A 134 -20.72 10.76 -2.25
C LEU A 134 -19.50 11.68 -2.22
N VAL A 135 -18.50 11.40 -3.06
CA VAL A 135 -17.50 12.39 -3.41
C VAL A 135 -18.17 13.25 -4.46
N GLU A 136 -18.65 14.43 -4.07
CA GLU A 136 -18.95 15.49 -5.03
C GLU A 136 -17.63 15.85 -5.72
N VAL A 137 -17.40 15.25 -6.88
CA VAL A 137 -16.39 15.71 -7.83
C VAL A 137 -17.06 16.80 -8.65
N GLU A 138 -16.47 17.98 -8.66
CA GLU A 138 -16.92 19.20 -9.34
C GLU A 138 -17.05 19.06 -10.89
N LEU A 139 -16.99 17.84 -11.43
CA LEU A 139 -17.13 17.51 -12.85
C LEU A 139 -17.99 16.24 -13.13
N GLY A 140 -18.85 15.81 -12.20
CA GLY A 140 -19.94 14.86 -12.51
C GLY A 140 -19.53 13.39 -12.78
N MET A 141 -18.33 12.96 -12.37
CA MET A 141 -17.92 11.56 -12.47
C MET A 141 -17.67 10.96 -11.08
N GLY A 142 -18.38 9.88 -10.75
CA GLY A 142 -18.21 9.13 -9.51
C GLY A 142 -17.62 7.75 -9.80
N VAL A 143 -16.80 7.22 -8.91
CA VAL A 143 -16.32 5.83 -8.98
C VAL A 143 -16.76 5.14 -7.71
N VAL A 144 -17.32 3.94 -7.85
CA VAL A 144 -17.82 3.13 -6.74
C VAL A 144 -17.15 1.77 -6.80
N VAL A 145 -16.48 1.38 -5.72
CA VAL A 145 -15.89 0.04 -5.61
C VAL A 145 -16.76 -0.82 -4.70
N VAL A 146 -17.36 -1.89 -5.24
CA VAL A 146 -18.14 -2.88 -4.47
C VAL A 146 -17.48 -4.25 -4.64
N ASP A 147 -17.19 -4.91 -3.52
CA ASP A 147 -16.67 -6.29 -3.45
C ASP A 147 -15.46 -6.60 -4.38
N GLY A 148 -14.55 -5.64 -4.51
CA GLY A 148 -13.31 -5.80 -5.28
C GLY A 148 -13.47 -5.65 -6.79
N SER A 149 -14.64 -5.23 -7.27
CA SER A 149 -14.86 -4.80 -8.65
C SER A 149 -14.93 -3.27 -8.71
N ILE A 150 -14.22 -2.66 -9.66
CA ILE A 150 -14.28 -1.21 -9.90
C ILE A 150 -15.49 -0.94 -10.80
N LEU A 151 -16.49 -0.23 -10.28
CA LEU A 151 -17.60 0.30 -11.06
C LEU A 151 -17.36 1.79 -11.31
N VAL A 152 -17.29 2.20 -12.57
CA VAL A 152 -17.22 3.62 -12.94
C VAL A 152 -18.65 4.10 -13.18
N VAL A 153 -19.11 5.10 -12.43
CA VAL A 153 -20.47 5.67 -12.58
C VAL A 153 -20.34 7.09 -13.13
N VAL A 154 -20.70 7.26 -14.39
CA VAL A 154 -20.79 8.60 -15.01
C VAL A 154 -22.15 9.19 -14.65
N LEU A 155 -22.19 10.19 -13.77
CA LEU A 155 -23.42 10.91 -13.46
C LEU A 155 -23.58 12.05 -14.46
N GLY A 156 -24.29 11.79 -15.55
CA GLY A 156 -24.66 12.84 -16.51
C GLY A 156 -25.52 13.90 -15.84
N MET A 157 -25.02 15.14 -15.76
CA MET A 157 -25.82 16.29 -15.34
C MET A 157 -26.89 16.59 -16.41
N HIS A 158 -28.08 16.00 -16.26
CA HIS A 158 -29.29 16.58 -16.84
C HIS A 158 -30.47 16.36 -15.88
N SER A 159 -31.19 17.44 -15.65
CA SER A 159 -32.20 17.62 -14.62
C SER A 159 -33.31 16.57 -14.68
N TYR A 160 -33.65 16.00 -13.51
CA TYR A 160 -34.87 15.26 -13.20
C TYR A 160 -35.19 13.98 -14.01
N ASN A 161 -34.39 12.92 -13.86
CA ASN A 161 -34.90 11.56 -13.68
C ASN A 161 -33.77 10.64 -13.21
N TRP A 162 -33.94 9.93 -12.08
CA TRP A 162 -32.93 8.98 -11.60
C TRP A 162 -33.12 7.62 -12.25
N ASP A 163 -32.76 7.48 -13.53
CA ASP A 163 -32.68 6.18 -14.18
C ASP A 163 -31.27 5.59 -13.97
N LEU A 164 -31.19 4.55 -13.15
CA LEU A 164 -29.98 3.77 -12.90
C LEU A 164 -29.67 2.93 -14.16
N PHE A 165 -28.78 3.40 -15.03
CA PHE A 165 -28.31 2.61 -16.15
C PHE A 165 -27.24 1.61 -15.65
N LEU A 166 -27.66 0.36 -15.46
CA LEU A 166 -26.77 -0.78 -15.32
C LEU A 166 -26.40 -1.25 -16.74
N GLU A 167 -25.25 -0.81 -17.27
CA GLU A 167 -24.62 -1.54 -18.37
C GLU A 167 -23.88 -2.74 -17.79
N THR A 168 -24.54 -3.89 -17.80
CA THR A 168 -23.85 -5.18 -17.74
C THR A 168 -23.23 -5.48 -19.10
N PRO A 169 -22.07 -6.17 -19.17
CA PRO A 169 -21.53 -6.65 -20.44
C PRO A 169 -22.49 -7.63 -21.16
#